data_AF-A0A967Q2P1-F1
#
_entry.id   AF-A0A967Q2P1-F1
#
_cell.length_a   1.000
_cell.length_b   1.000
_cell.length_c   1.000
_cell.angle_alpha   90.00
_cell.angle_beta   90.00
_cell.angle_gamma   90.00
#
_symmetry.space_group_name_H-M   'P 1'
#
loop_
_entity.id
_entity.type
_entity.pdbx_description
1 polymer ?
#
loop_
_entity_poly.entity_id
_entity_poly.type
_entity_poly.pdbx_seq_one_letter_code
_entity_poly.pdbx_strand_id
1 'polypeptide(L)'
;MGHGPAVKLGKDNAASYKTRLGIIMFIVYTLTYASFVVINATKPAVMQTIVLGQTLAVIYGFGLLAFALILAVVYNQMCNAAEARLNK
;
A
#
# COMPACT_ATOMS: atom_id res chain seq x y z
N MET A 1 10.94 -34.11 -14.25
CA MET A 1 10.31 -33.69 -12.97
C MET A 1 11.41 -33.60 -11.94
N GLY A 2 11.76 -32.41 -11.46
CA GLY A 2 12.89 -32.25 -10.55
C GLY A 2 13.05 -30.81 -10.09
N HIS A 3 12.12 -30.32 -9.27
CA HIS A 3 12.42 -29.16 -8.46
C HIS A 3 13.46 -29.59 -7.43
N GLY A 4 14.60 -28.90 -7.36
CA GLY A 4 15.67 -29.18 -6.41
C GLY A 4 15.18 -29.13 -4.95
N PRO A 5 15.98 -29.64 -4.00
CA PRO A 5 15.57 -29.71 -2.59
C PRO A 5 15.08 -28.34 -2.11
N ALA A 6 13.92 -28.34 -1.45
CA ALA A 6 13.34 -27.12 -0.92
C ALA A 6 14.38 -26.39 -0.06
N VAL A 7 14.66 -25.13 -0.39
CA VAL A 7 15.50 -24.26 0.44
C VAL A 7 14.89 -24.26 1.83
N LYS A 8 15.67 -24.72 2.83
CA LYS A 8 15.26 -24.63 4.23
C LYS A 8 15.28 -23.15 4.62
N LEU A 9 14.16 -22.46 4.44
CA LEU A 9 13.98 -21.11 4.98
C LEU A 9 14.18 -21.19 6.50
N GLY A 10 15.25 -20.57 6.99
CA GLY A 10 15.45 -20.34 8.41
C GLY A 10 14.31 -19.53 9.00
N LYS A 11 14.20 -19.52 10.33
CA LYS A 11 13.14 -18.78 11.02
C LYS A 11 13.36 -17.27 10.86
N ASP A 12 12.45 -16.59 10.17
CA ASP A 12 12.45 -15.13 10.05
C ASP A 12 11.83 -14.52 11.32
N ASN A 13 12.67 -13.98 12.19
CA ASN A 13 12.24 -13.36 13.45
C ASN A 13 11.47 -12.05 13.23
N ALA A 14 11.59 -11.44 12.04
CA ALA A 14 10.89 -10.22 11.68
C ALA A 14 9.50 -10.48 11.05
N ALA A 15 9.12 -11.74 10.77
CA ALA A 15 7.88 -12.07 10.07
C ALA A 15 6.63 -11.47 10.73
N SER A 16 6.48 -11.60 12.05
CA SER A 16 5.34 -11.05 12.78
C SER A 16 5.27 -9.51 12.72
N TYR A 17 6.43 -8.83 12.70
CA TYR A 17 6.50 -7.38 12.55
C TYR A 17 6.01 -6.95 11.16
N LYS A 18 6.52 -7.60 10.10
CA LYS A 18 6.12 -7.32 8.71
C LYS A 18 4.60 -7.47 8.52
N THR A 19 4.03 -8.57 9.02
CA THR A 19 2.58 -8.80 8.94
C THR A 19 1.78 -7.71 9.63
N ARG A 20 2.14 -7.34 10.87
CA ARG A 20 1.41 -6.30 11.61
C ARG A 20 1.50 -4.95 10.91
N LEU A 21 2.69 -4.59 10.43
CA LEU A 21 2.91 -3.35 9.71
C LEU A 21 2.11 -3.32 8.39
N GLY A 22 2.11 -4.42 7.65
CA GLY A 22 1.36 -4.56 6.40
C GLY A 22 -0.14 -4.40 6.60
N ILE A 23 -0.70 -5.00 7.66
CA ILE A 23 -2.13 -4.85 7.99
C ILE A 23 -2.47 -3.40 8.31
N ILE A 24 -1.65 -2.70 9.09
CA ILE A 24 -1.89 -1.29 9.42
C ILE A 24 -1.89 -0.44 8.15
N MET A 25 -0.88 -0.61 7.28
CA MET A 25 -0.76 0.15 6.03
C MET A 25 -1.88 -0.18 5.05
N PHE A 26 -2.33 -1.44 5.01
CA PHE A 26 -3.50 -1.86 4.24
C PHE A 26 -4.76 -1.15 4.72
N ILE A 27 -5.04 -1.14 6.03
CA ILE A 27 -6.22 -0.45 6.59
C ILE A 27 -6.20 1.04 6.24
N VAL A 28 -5.04 1.69 6.40
CA VAL A 28 -4.87 3.10 6.05
C VAL A 28 -5.19 3.33 4.56
N TYR A 29 -4.60 2.53 3.67
CA TYR A 29 -4.88 2.65 2.23
C TYR A 29 -6.35 2.38 1.90
N THR A 30 -6.96 1.36 2.50
CA THR A 30 -8.37 1.02 2.31
C THR A 30 -9.28 2.16 2.72
N LEU A 31 -9.04 2.82 3.86
CA LEU A 31 -9.84 3.96 4.29
C LEU A 31 -9.71 5.15 3.32
N THR A 32 -8.49 5.45 2.88
CA THR A 32 -8.25 6.50 1.88
C THR A 32 -8.97 6.19 0.57
N TYR A 33 -8.85 4.96 0.06
CA TYR A 33 -9.53 4.54 -1.17
C TYR A 33 -11.06 4.51 -1.01
N ALA A 34 -11.58 4.04 0.12
CA ALA A 34 -13.00 4.03 0.42
C ALA A 34 -13.57 5.46 0.42
N SER A 35 -12.83 6.45 0.93
CA SER A 35 -13.26 7.84 0.86
C SER A 35 -13.43 8.33 -0.58
N PHE A 36 -12.52 7.97 -1.48
CA PHE A 36 -12.63 8.27 -2.91
C PHE A 36 -13.87 7.61 -3.52
N VAL A 37 -14.10 6.33 -3.25
CA VAL A 37 -15.27 5.59 -3.75
C VAL A 37 -16.57 6.24 -3.25
N VAL A 38 -16.66 6.56 -1.96
CA VAL A 38 -17.86 7.19 -1.36
C VAL A 38 -18.13 8.55 -1.99
N ILE A 39 -17.10 9.38 -2.23
CA ILE A 39 -17.31 10.69 -2.88
C ILE A 39 -17.78 10.50 -4.33
N ASN A 40 -17.19 9.57 -5.08
CA ASN A 40 -17.63 9.25 -6.44
C ASN A 40 -19.08 8.76 -6.49
N ALA A 41 -19.50 7.94 -5.51
CA ALA A 41 -20.84 7.39 -5.44
C ALA A 41 -21.90 8.42 -5.01
N THR A 42 -21.57 9.31 -4.06
CA THR A 42 -22.55 10.24 -3.47
C THR A 42 -22.58 11.61 -4.13
N LYS A 43 -21.46 12.06 -4.69
CA LYS A 43 -21.30 13.41 -5.25
C LYS A 43 -20.53 13.39 -6.58
N PRO A 44 -21.03 12.70 -7.62
CA PRO A 44 -20.36 12.59 -8.91
C PRO A 44 -20.10 13.95 -9.58
N ALA A 45 -20.99 14.93 -9.38
CA ALA A 45 -20.83 16.29 -9.92
C ALA A 45 -19.53 16.98 -9.43
N VAL A 46 -19.13 16.74 -8.17
CA VAL A 46 -17.87 17.29 -7.63
C VAL A 46 -16.68 16.62 -8.31
N MET A 47 -16.75 15.30 -8.51
CA MET A 47 -15.69 14.51 -9.15
C MET A 47 -15.51 14.84 -10.64
N GLN A 48 -16.56 15.30 -11.31
CA GLN A 48 -16.53 15.76 -12.70
C GLN A 48 -15.98 17.18 -12.88
N THR A 49 -15.78 17.93 -11.79
CA THR A 49 -15.25 19.30 -11.86
C THR A 49 -13.88 19.29 -12.49
N ILE A 50 -13.68 20.12 -13.51
CA ILE A 50 -12.39 20.25 -14.20
C ILE A 50 -11.48 21.13 -13.36
N VAL A 51 -10.32 20.58 -13.00
CA VAL A 51 -9.23 21.22 -12.27
C VAL A 51 -7.94 20.95 -13.07
N LEU A 52 -7.12 21.97 -13.31
CA LEU A 52 -5.85 21.81 -14.07
C LEU A 52 -6.01 21.09 -15.43
N GLY A 53 -7.12 21.32 -16.13
CA GLY A 53 -7.39 20.71 -17.44
C GLY A 53 -7.85 19.25 -17.39
N GLN A 54 -8.14 18.71 -16.21
CA GLN A 54 -8.62 17.34 -16.06
C GLN A 54 -9.66 17.21 -14.92
N THR A 55 -10.45 16.15 -14.91
CA THR A 55 -11.46 15.95 -13.86
C THR A 55 -10.81 15.75 -12.49
N LEU A 56 -11.46 16.26 -11.45
CA LEU A 56 -11.04 16.06 -10.07
C LEU A 56 -10.91 14.57 -9.74
N ALA A 57 -11.78 13.73 -10.30
CA ALA A 57 -11.70 12.27 -10.19
C ALA A 57 -10.34 11.72 -10.63
N VAL A 58 -9.84 12.17 -11.78
CA VAL A 58 -8.57 11.72 -12.33
C VAL A 58 -7.42 12.22 -11.48
N ILE A 59 -7.41 13.50 -11.08
CA ILE A 59 -6.35 14.05 -10.23
C ILE A 59 -6.29 13.31 -8.89
N TYR A 60 -7.45 13.10 -8.26
CA TYR A 60 -7.54 12.35 -7.01
C TYR A 60 -7.06 10.91 -7.19
N GLY A 61 -7.47 10.25 -8.28
CA GLY A 61 -7.03 8.91 -8.64
C GLY A 61 -5.51 8.79 -8.77
N PHE A 62 -4.87 9.73 -9.47
CA PHE A 62 -3.40 9.80 -9.53
C PHE A 62 -2.77 10.06 -8.15
N GLY A 63 -3.41 10.88 -7.32
CA GLY A 63 -3.01 11.06 -5.92
C GLY A 63 -3.02 9.76 -5.11
N LEU A 64 -4.05 8.92 -5.29
CA LEU A 64 -4.12 7.59 -4.68
C LEU A 64 -3.01 6.66 -5.16
N LEU A 65 -2.69 6.69 -6.46
CA LEU A 65 -1.57 5.92 -7.01
C LEU A 65 -0.23 6.35 -6.39
N ALA A 66 0.02 7.66 -6.34
CA ALA A 66 1.22 8.21 -5.70
C ALA A 66 1.29 7.81 -4.21
N PHE A 67 0.17 7.90 -3.50
CA PHE A 67 0.09 7.48 -2.09
C PHE A 67 0.37 5.98 -1.90
N ALA A 68 -0.16 5.11 -2.76
CA ALA A 68 0.12 3.69 -2.74
C ALA A 68 1.62 3.39 -2.94
N LEU A 69 2.27 4.10 -3.88
CA LEU A 69 3.71 3.96 -4.11
C LEU A 69 4.53 4.40 -2.88
N ILE A 70 4.16 5.50 -2.24
CA ILE A 70 4.81 5.97 -1.01
C ILE A 70 4.68 4.91 0.08
N LEU A 71 3.47 4.36 0.29
CA LEU A 71 3.25 3.29 1.25
C LEU A 71 4.11 2.05 0.94
N ALA A 72 4.21 1.65 -0.33
CA ALA A 72 5.04 0.51 -0.72
C ALA A 72 6.52 0.72 -0.39
N VAL A 73 7.07 1.89 -0.71
CA VAL A 73 8.47 2.23 -0.40
C VAL A 73 8.71 2.27 1.10
N VAL A 74 7.82 2.93 1.85
CA VAL A 74 7.90 3.04 3.31
C VAL A 74 7.80 1.67 3.98
N TYR A 75 6.88 0.82 3.53
CA TYR A 75 6.75 -0.56 3.99
C TYR A 75 8.05 -1.34 3.79
N ASN A 76 8.62 -1.26 2.58
CA ASN A 76 9.86 -1.96 2.24
C ASN A 76 11.04 -1.51 3.12
N GLN A 77 11.21 -0.20 3.30
CA GLN A 77 12.27 0.36 4.15
C GLN A 77 12.13 -0.09 5.61
N MET A 78 10.92 -0.07 6.16
CA MET A 78 10.68 -0.51 7.53
C MET A 78 10.86 -2.02 7.71
N CYS A 79 10.48 -2.83 6.73
CA CYS A 79 10.71 -4.28 6.75
C CYS A 79 12.21 -4.60 6.74
N ASN A 80 12.97 -3.97 5.83
CA ASN A 80 14.43 -4.15 5.76
C ASN A 80 15.12 -3.73 7.06
N ALA A 81 14.69 -2.62 7.67
CA ALA A 81 15.23 -2.17 8.95
C ALA A 81 14.91 -3.15 10.09
N ALA A 82 13.72 -3.77 10.09
CA ALA A 82 13.34 -4.77 11.09
C ALA A 82 14.11 -6.09 10.91
N GLU A 83 14.28 -6.56 9.67
CA GLU A 83 15.12 -7.73 9.36
C GLU A 83 16.56 -7.52 9.84
N ALA A 84 17.18 -6.39 9.51
CA ALA A 84 18.55 -6.07 9.91
C ALA A 84 18.74 -5.99 11.44
N ARG A 85 17.67 -5.76 12.20
CA ARG A 85 17.69 -5.70 13.67
C ARG A 85 17.42 -7.07 14.32
N LEU A 86 16.53 -7.87 13.75
CA LEU A 86 15.99 -9.08 14.38
C LEU A 86 16.59 -10.39 13.86
N ASN A 87 17.20 -10.37 12.68
CA ASN A 87 17.86 -11.52 12.05
C ASN A 87 19.39 -11.37 12.04
N LYS A 88 19.94 -10.63 13.02
CA LYS A 88 21.38 -10.58 13.28
C LYS A 88 21.91 -11.89 13.86
#